data_AF-A0A6B3F0N5-F1
#
_entry.id   AF-A0A6B3F0N5-F1
#
_cell.length_a   1.000
_cell.length_b   1.000
_cell.length_c   1.000
_cell.angle_alpha   90.00
_cell.angle_beta   90.00
_cell.angle_gamma   90.00
#
_symmetry.space_group_name_H-M   'P 1'
#
loop_
_entity.id
_entity.type
_entity.pdbx_description
1 polymer ?
#
loop_
_entity_poly.entity_id
_entity_poly.type
_entity_poly.pdbx_seq_one_letter_code
_entity_poly.pdbx_strand_id
1 'polypeptide(L)'
;QMYGNGLLNTDVTRKIVSDLDPKTFQSNALSLTADGEKRLAVPSDAWLQLLVYRKDLFAKAGLKPPTSYASALKAAAKLDKGDMDGMSLATDPSDVFTQQSFEDLALANGCRLVNDKGEVTLDSPACRTAFKAYDTLAREHGAPGTQSV
;
A
#
# COMPACT_ATOMS: atom_id res chain seq x y z
N GLN A 1 16.91 -3.81 -12.88
CA GLN A 1 17.99 -3.77 -13.91
C GLN A 1 19.39 -4.09 -13.35
N MET A 2 19.72 -3.86 -12.06
CA MET A 2 21.10 -4.08 -11.56
C MET A 2 21.62 -5.53 -11.64
N TYR A 3 20.80 -6.53 -11.30
CA TYR A 3 21.20 -7.94 -11.32
C TYR A 3 21.52 -8.45 -12.74
N GLY A 4 20.62 -8.24 -13.70
CA GLY A 4 20.82 -8.65 -15.11
C GLY A 4 22.02 -7.95 -15.78
N ASN A 5 22.44 -6.81 -15.24
CA ASN A 5 23.62 -6.06 -15.69
C ASN A 5 24.89 -6.42 -14.90
N GLY A 6 24.83 -7.40 -13.99
CA GLY A 6 26.00 -7.85 -13.21
C GLY A 6 26.48 -6.85 -12.15
N LEU A 7 25.65 -5.89 -11.74
CA LEU A 7 26.04 -4.80 -10.83
C LEU A 7 25.84 -5.14 -9.34
N LEU A 8 25.38 -6.36 -9.03
CA LEU A 8 25.16 -6.81 -7.65
C LEU A 8 26.23 -7.82 -7.24
N ASN A 9 26.85 -7.63 -6.07
CA ASN A 9 27.69 -8.65 -5.46
C ASN A 9 26.84 -9.64 -4.66
N THR A 10 26.30 -10.65 -5.35
CA THR A 10 25.40 -11.64 -4.74
C THR A 10 26.11 -12.57 -3.76
N ASP A 11 27.43 -12.69 -3.84
CA ASP A 11 28.22 -13.51 -2.91
C ASP A 11 28.30 -12.85 -1.52
N VAL A 12 28.51 -11.53 -1.49
CA VAL A 12 28.47 -10.76 -0.24
C VAL A 12 27.07 -10.80 0.37
N THR A 13 26.02 -10.61 -0.44
CA THR A 13 24.63 -10.72 0.03
C THR A 13 24.34 -12.09 0.65
N ARG A 14 24.72 -13.17 -0.04
CA ARG A 14 24.56 -14.55 0.46
C ARG A 14 25.33 -14.74 1.77
N LYS A 15 26.57 -14.25 1.84
CA LYS A 15 27.41 -14.36 3.03
C LYS A 15 26.78 -13.65 4.23
N ILE A 16 26.32 -12.41 4.07
CA ILE A 16 25.70 -11.64 5.15
C ILE A 16 24.46 -12.37 5.69
N VAL A 17 23.55 -12.81 4.81
CA VAL A 17 22.34 -13.54 5.22
C VAL A 17 22.69 -14.85 5.93
N SER A 18 23.75 -15.54 5.48
CA SER A 18 24.21 -16.77 6.13
C SER A 18 24.86 -16.51 7.49
N ASP A 19 25.72 -15.49 7.59
CA ASP A 19 26.44 -15.13 8.82
C ASP A 19 25.46 -14.66 9.92
N LEU A 20 24.37 -13.98 9.53
CA LEU A 20 23.30 -13.54 10.43
C LEU A 20 22.24 -14.62 10.72
N ASP A 21 22.39 -15.84 10.19
CA ASP A 21 21.39 -16.91 10.17
C ASP A 21 20.09 -16.49 9.44
N PRO A 22 19.68 -17.16 8.34
CA PRO A 22 18.44 -16.86 7.64
C PRO A 22 17.18 -16.85 8.53
N LYS A 23 17.20 -17.54 9.67
CA LYS A 23 16.07 -17.56 10.63
C LYS A 23 15.87 -16.24 11.38
N THR A 24 16.84 -15.32 11.35
CA THR A 24 16.70 -13.99 11.95
C THR A 24 15.88 -13.04 11.09
N PHE A 25 15.61 -13.40 9.83
CA PHE A 25 14.85 -12.60 8.89
C PHE A 25 13.42 -13.13 8.71
N GLN A 26 12.52 -12.25 8.29
CA GLN A 26 11.19 -12.65 7.82
C GLN A 26 11.31 -13.47 6.52
N SER A 27 10.64 -14.62 6.46
CA SER A 27 10.71 -15.54 5.32
C SER A 27 10.24 -14.89 4.01
N ASN A 28 9.19 -14.07 4.07
CA ASN A 28 8.67 -13.37 2.90
C ASN A 28 9.66 -12.32 2.39
N ALA A 29 10.32 -11.58 3.29
CA ALA A 29 11.33 -10.60 2.90
C ALA A 29 12.53 -11.27 2.23
N LEU A 30 12.95 -12.43 2.76
CA LEU A 30 13.96 -13.27 2.10
C LEU A 30 13.50 -13.71 0.71
N SER A 31 12.25 -14.15 0.54
CA SER A 31 11.73 -14.56 -0.77
C SER A 31 11.67 -13.41 -1.77
N LEU A 32 11.23 -12.22 -1.34
CA LEU A 32 11.07 -11.04 -2.21
C LEU A 32 12.40 -10.41 -2.65
N THR A 33 13.48 -10.66 -1.91
CA THR A 33 14.84 -10.16 -2.20
C THR A 33 15.72 -11.19 -2.90
N ALA A 34 15.11 -12.24 -3.45
CA ALA A 34 15.79 -13.31 -4.16
C ALA A 34 15.20 -13.54 -5.56
N ASP A 35 16.01 -14.12 -6.43
CA ASP A 35 15.58 -14.70 -7.70
C ASP A 35 15.95 -16.19 -7.67
N GLY A 36 14.93 -17.03 -7.51
CA GLY A 36 15.11 -18.44 -7.16
C GLY A 36 15.98 -18.60 -5.91
N GLU A 37 17.08 -19.32 -6.03
CA GLU A 37 18.05 -19.55 -4.94
C GLU A 37 19.06 -18.41 -4.76
N LYS A 38 19.06 -17.40 -5.65
CA LYS A 38 20.06 -16.34 -5.64
C LYS A 38 19.63 -15.17 -4.75
N ARG A 39 20.43 -14.86 -3.73
CA ARG A 39 20.24 -13.70 -2.86
C ARG A 39 20.69 -12.42 -3.56
N LEU A 40 19.73 -11.56 -3.90
CA LEU A 40 19.99 -10.31 -4.61
C LEU A 40 20.24 -9.14 -3.66
N ALA A 41 19.56 -9.12 -2.51
CA ALA A 41 19.74 -8.12 -1.46
C ALA A 41 19.64 -8.72 -0.05
N VAL A 42 20.13 -7.98 0.94
CA VAL A 42 19.94 -8.29 2.37
C VAL A 42 18.72 -7.49 2.84
N PRO A 43 17.62 -8.13 3.27
CA PRO A 43 16.50 -7.40 3.84
C PRO A 43 16.92 -6.64 5.11
N SER A 44 16.59 -5.36 5.18
CA SER A 44 16.88 -4.50 6.34
C SER A 44 15.58 -4.18 7.08
N ASP A 45 14.67 -3.52 6.37
CA ASP A 45 13.41 -3.02 6.89
C ASP A 45 12.31 -3.19 5.84
N ALA A 46 11.07 -3.04 6.30
CA ALA A 46 9.89 -3.08 5.47
C ALA A 46 8.96 -1.94 5.87
N TRP A 47 8.31 -1.33 4.89
CA TRP A 47 7.26 -0.35 5.11
C TRP A 47 5.90 -1.01 4.90
N LEU A 48 5.04 -0.87 5.91
CA LEU A 48 3.67 -1.36 5.88
C LEU A 48 2.74 -0.17 5.69
N GLN A 49 1.83 -0.27 4.73
CA GLN A 49 0.73 0.65 4.59
C GLN A 49 -0.34 0.33 5.64
N LEU A 50 -0.85 1.36 6.31
CA LEU A 50 -1.81 1.23 7.41
C LEU A 50 -2.91 2.28 7.29
N LEU A 51 -4.15 1.86 7.48
CA LEU A 51 -5.26 2.79 7.71
C LEU A 51 -5.31 3.20 9.19
N VAL A 52 -4.90 4.42 9.47
CA VAL A 52 -4.89 4.99 10.84
C VAL A 52 -6.13 5.87 11.05
N TYR A 53 -6.69 5.85 12.25
CA TYR A 53 -7.89 6.64 12.57
C TYR A 53 -7.88 7.21 14.00
N ARG A 54 -8.63 8.30 14.19
CA ARG A 54 -8.81 8.97 15.49
C ARG A 54 -9.88 8.27 16.34
N LYS A 55 -9.42 7.40 17.26
CA LYS A 55 -10.29 6.60 18.15
C LYS A 55 -11.31 7.45 18.92
N ASP A 56 -10.91 8.61 19.41
CA ASP A 56 -11.75 9.54 20.15
C ASP A 56 -12.87 10.14 19.28
N LEU A 57 -12.56 10.53 18.05
CA LEU A 57 -13.55 11.05 17.10
C LEU A 57 -14.53 9.96 16.66
N PHE A 58 -14.02 8.75 16.43
CA PHE A 58 -14.86 7.59 16.12
C PHE A 58 -15.83 7.28 17.27
N ALA A 59 -15.34 7.24 18.51
CA ALA A 59 -16.19 7.00 19.68
C ALA A 59 -17.26 8.09 19.85
N LYS A 60 -16.88 9.37 19.73
CA LYS A 60 -17.80 10.52 19.79
C LYS A 60 -18.87 10.46 18.69
N ALA A 61 -18.52 9.95 17.50
CA ALA A 61 -19.42 9.81 16.37
C ALA A 61 -20.23 8.49 16.34
N GLY A 62 -20.00 7.58 17.30
CA GLY A 62 -20.61 6.25 17.32
C GLY A 62 -20.15 5.32 16.19
N LEU A 63 -18.92 5.51 15.71
CA LEU A 63 -18.31 4.74 14.63
C LEU A 63 -17.45 3.60 15.18
N LYS A 64 -17.44 2.47 14.48
CA LYS A 64 -16.49 1.38 14.69
C LYS A 64 -15.28 1.55 13.76
N PRO A 65 -14.12 0.96 14.08
CA PRO A 65 -12.98 0.93 13.16
C PRO A 65 -13.42 0.39 11.79
N PRO A 66 -13.01 1.01 10.67
CA PRO A 66 -13.44 0.59 9.35
C PRO A 66 -12.77 -0.74 8.98
N THR A 67 -13.53 -1.65 8.37
CA THR A 67 -13.05 -2.96 7.91
C THR A 67 -13.47 -3.26 6.46
N SER A 68 -13.99 -2.24 5.77
CA SER A 68 -14.45 -2.30 4.38
C SER A 68 -14.54 -0.90 3.79
N TYR A 69 -14.55 -0.78 2.46
CA TYR A 69 -14.75 0.52 1.79
C TYR A 69 -16.04 1.22 2.22
N ALA A 70 -17.14 0.48 2.34
CA ALA A 70 -18.41 1.04 2.77
C ALA A 70 -18.31 1.65 4.18
N SER A 71 -17.61 0.98 5.10
CA SER A 71 -17.39 1.51 6.45
C SER A 71 -16.42 2.69 6.47
N ALA A 72 -15.39 2.69 5.61
CA ALA A 72 -14.44 3.80 5.48
C ALA A 72 -15.12 5.05 4.90
N LEU A 73 -15.87 4.91 3.80
CA LEU A 73 -16.66 5.99 3.19
C LEU A 73 -17.67 6.58 4.17
N LYS A 74 -18.39 5.73 4.90
CA LYS A 74 -19.34 6.18 5.93
C LYS A 74 -18.64 6.94 7.07
N ALA A 75 -17.47 6.48 7.49
CA ALA A 75 -16.71 7.15 8.54
C ALA A 75 -16.19 8.51 8.06
N ALA A 76 -15.62 8.57 6.86
CA ALA A 76 -15.15 9.80 6.23
C ALA A 76 -16.28 10.82 6.13
N ALA A 77 -17.41 10.47 5.49
CA ALA A 77 -18.58 11.35 5.37
C ALA A 77 -19.17 11.80 6.72
N LYS A 78 -19.03 11.00 7.78
CA LYS A 78 -19.54 11.36 9.11
C LYS A 78 -18.65 12.35 9.84
N LEU A 79 -17.34 12.28 9.62
CA LEU A 79 -16.32 13.09 10.28
C LEU A 79 -15.97 14.36 9.52
N ASP A 80 -16.17 14.35 8.20
CA ASP A 80 -15.98 15.48 7.29
C ASP A 80 -16.96 16.62 7.61
N LYS A 81 -16.55 17.54 8.49
CA LYS A 81 -17.40 18.60 9.05
C LYS A 81 -16.58 19.80 9.50
N GLY A 82 -17.01 20.99 9.06
CA GLY A 82 -16.37 22.25 9.44
C GLY A 82 -14.95 22.28 8.91
N ASP A 83 -13.97 22.45 9.79
CA ASP A 83 -12.54 22.51 9.44
C ASP A 83 -11.83 21.14 9.52
N MET A 84 -12.57 20.04 9.34
CA MET A 84 -12.05 18.67 9.43
C MET A 84 -12.37 17.89 8.17
N ASP A 85 -11.32 17.38 7.52
CA ASP A 85 -11.45 16.40 6.45
C ASP A 85 -11.73 15.00 7.01
N GLY A 86 -12.63 14.27 6.34
CA GLY A 86 -13.00 12.90 6.74
C GLY A 86 -11.91 11.87 6.46
N MET A 87 -10.99 12.17 5.55
CA MET A 87 -9.93 11.28 5.09
C MET A 87 -8.67 12.07 4.69
N SER A 88 -7.51 11.46 4.89
CA SER A 88 -6.23 11.94 4.35
C SER A 88 -5.67 10.84 3.45
N LEU A 89 -5.43 11.15 2.18
CA LEU A 89 -4.93 10.23 1.15
C LEU A 89 -4.02 10.99 0.19
N ALA A 90 -2.98 10.32 -0.30
CA ALA A 90 -2.13 10.80 -1.37
C ALA A 90 -2.90 10.97 -2.70
N THR A 91 -2.69 12.09 -3.39
CA THR A 91 -3.33 12.42 -4.66
C THR A 91 -2.38 13.00 -5.71
N ASP A 92 -1.10 13.17 -5.40
CA ASP A 92 -0.10 13.64 -6.38
C ASP A 92 0.19 12.56 -7.43
N PRO A 93 -0.19 12.74 -8.71
CA PRO A 93 0.09 11.77 -9.75
C PRO A 93 1.58 11.64 -10.09
N SER A 94 2.40 12.60 -9.66
CA SER A 94 3.85 12.60 -9.88
C SER A 94 4.61 11.88 -8.77
N ASP A 95 3.94 11.58 -7.65
CA ASP A 95 4.52 10.88 -6.50
C ASP A 95 4.19 9.38 -6.57
N VAL A 96 5.23 8.55 -6.50
CA VAL A 96 5.10 7.08 -6.44
C VAL A 96 4.31 6.66 -5.20
N PHE A 97 4.32 7.46 -4.12
CA PHE A 97 3.55 7.18 -2.92
C PHE A 97 2.03 7.15 -3.18
N THR A 98 1.52 7.94 -4.11
CA THR A 98 0.11 7.88 -4.53
C THR A 98 -0.24 6.54 -5.14
N GLN A 99 0.63 6.01 -6.00
CA GLN A 99 0.46 4.67 -6.56
C GLN A 99 0.46 3.60 -5.46
N GLN A 100 1.43 3.65 -4.54
CA GLN A 100 1.55 2.68 -3.44
C GLN A 100 0.32 2.70 -2.53
N SER A 101 -0.17 3.89 -2.18
CA SER A 101 -1.34 4.08 -1.33
C SER A 101 -2.62 3.55 -1.99
N PHE A 102 -2.78 3.81 -3.29
CA PHE A 102 -3.89 3.24 -4.07
C PHE A 102 -3.79 1.70 -4.13
N GLU A 103 -2.62 1.15 -4.42
CA GLU A 103 -2.43 -0.29 -4.57
C GLU A 103 -2.72 -1.06 -3.29
N ASP A 104 -2.33 -0.53 -2.12
CA ASP A 104 -2.66 -1.14 -0.82
C ASP A 104 -4.18 -1.26 -0.63
N LEU A 105 -4.91 -0.16 -0.88
CA LEU A 105 -6.36 -0.15 -0.82
C LEU A 105 -6.93 -1.15 -1.83
N ALA A 106 -6.52 -1.05 -3.09
CA ALA A 106 -7.02 -1.82 -4.21
C ALA A 106 -6.85 -3.34 -4.04
N LEU A 107 -5.69 -3.76 -3.52
CA LEU A 107 -5.40 -5.16 -3.23
C LEU A 107 -6.37 -5.75 -2.21
N ALA A 108 -6.83 -4.96 -1.23
CA ALA A 108 -7.83 -5.41 -0.25
C ALA A 108 -9.19 -5.76 -0.89
N ASN A 109 -9.49 -5.23 -2.08
CA ASN A 109 -10.67 -5.56 -2.88
C ASN A 109 -10.37 -6.58 -4.01
N GLY A 110 -9.18 -7.18 -4.01
CA GLY A 110 -8.77 -8.12 -5.05
C GLY A 110 -8.54 -7.48 -6.42
N CYS A 111 -8.39 -6.15 -6.50
CA CYS A 111 -7.94 -5.51 -7.72
C CYS A 111 -6.50 -5.94 -8.00
N ARG A 112 -6.31 -6.65 -9.12
CA ARG A 112 -5.01 -6.99 -9.67
C ARG A 112 -4.78 -6.11 -10.89
N LEU A 113 -3.71 -5.33 -10.91
CA LEU A 113 -3.41 -4.44 -12.04
C LEU A 113 -2.94 -5.23 -13.28
N VAL A 114 -2.28 -6.36 -13.03
CA VAL A 114 -1.90 -7.36 -14.02
C VAL A 114 -2.27 -8.76 -13.51
N ASN A 115 -2.61 -9.66 -14.42
CA ASN A 115 -2.90 -11.06 -14.07
C ASN A 115 -1.65 -11.96 -14.19
N ASP A 116 -1.82 -13.25 -13.88
CA ASP A 116 -0.73 -14.24 -13.88
C ASP A 116 -0.11 -14.49 -15.27
N LYS A 117 -0.78 -14.05 -16.34
CA LYS A 117 -0.27 -14.11 -17.72
C LYS A 117 0.47 -12.82 -18.12
N GLY A 118 0.56 -11.85 -17.22
CA GLY A 118 1.13 -10.53 -17.50
C GLY A 118 0.21 -9.61 -18.30
N GLU A 119 -1.09 -9.93 -18.41
CA GLU A 119 -2.06 -9.09 -19.10
C GLU A 119 -2.57 -7.99 -18.17
N VAL A 120 -2.79 -6.79 -18.71
CA VAL A 120 -3.29 -5.63 -17.97
C VAL A 120 -4.77 -5.81 -17.63
N THR A 121 -5.14 -5.62 -16.36
CA THR A 121 -6.50 -5.84 -15.83
C THR A 121 -7.04 -4.66 -15.00
N LEU A 122 -6.53 -3.46 -15.28
CA LEU A 122 -6.89 -2.19 -14.61
C LEU A 122 -8.38 -1.86 -14.68
N ASP A 123 -9.10 -2.38 -15.68
CA ASP A 123 -10.50 -2.09 -15.91
C ASP A 123 -11.45 -3.18 -15.35
N SER A 124 -10.92 -4.16 -14.64
CA SER A 124 -11.70 -5.21 -13.98
C SER A 124 -12.73 -4.61 -13.00
N PRO A 125 -13.85 -5.31 -12.73
CA PRO A 125 -14.85 -4.83 -11.77
C PRO A 125 -14.25 -4.47 -10.40
N ALA A 126 -13.32 -5.28 -9.90
CA ALA A 126 -12.64 -5.04 -8.64
C ALA A 126 -11.82 -3.73 -8.64
N CYS A 127 -11.09 -3.46 -9.73
CA CYS A 127 -10.31 -2.23 -9.87
C CYS A 127 -11.20 -1.00 -10.04
N ARG A 128 -12.29 -1.09 -10.83
CA ARG A 128 -13.25 0.01 -10.94
C ARG A 128 -13.87 0.38 -9.58
N THR A 129 -14.20 -0.61 -8.76
CA THR A 129 -14.67 -0.37 -7.39
C THR A 129 -13.61 0.29 -6.52
N ALA A 130 -12.34 -0.15 -6.61
CA ALA A 130 -11.24 0.45 -5.86
C ALA A 130 -10.98 1.91 -6.29
N PHE A 131 -10.89 2.19 -7.58
CA PHE A 131 -10.75 3.56 -8.11
C PHE A 131 -11.88 4.45 -7.62
N LYS A 132 -13.13 4.00 -7.72
CA LYS A 132 -14.28 4.77 -7.25
C LYS A 132 -14.20 5.05 -5.74
N ALA A 133 -13.82 4.06 -4.93
CA ALA A 133 -13.70 4.25 -3.48
C ALA A 133 -12.59 5.24 -3.13
N TYR A 134 -11.41 5.09 -3.73
CA TYR A 134 -10.27 5.98 -3.52
C TYR A 134 -10.60 7.42 -3.94
N ASP A 135 -11.21 7.56 -5.11
CA ASP A 135 -11.64 8.84 -5.67
C ASP A 135 -12.71 9.53 -4.81
N THR A 136 -13.74 8.83 -4.35
CA THR A 136 -14.72 9.41 -3.43
C THR A 136 -14.08 9.81 -2.10
N LEU A 137 -13.24 8.94 -1.51
CA LEU A 137 -12.55 9.25 -0.26
C LEU A 137 -11.65 10.49 -0.37
N ALA A 138 -10.88 10.59 -1.45
CA ALA A 138 -9.94 11.69 -1.63
C ALA A 138 -10.62 12.98 -2.10
N ARG A 139 -11.55 12.90 -3.05
CA ARG A 139 -12.15 14.08 -3.68
C ARG A 139 -13.29 14.67 -2.87
N GLU A 140 -14.12 13.83 -2.26
CA GLU A 140 -15.31 14.29 -1.54
C GLU A 140 -15.05 14.49 -0.04
N HIS A 141 -14.07 13.78 0.53
CA HIS A 141 -13.80 13.80 1.97
C HIS A 141 -12.33 14.06 2.34
N GLY A 142 -11.50 14.42 1.35
CA GLY A 142 -10.10 14.75 1.55
C GLY A 142 -9.83 16.24 1.43
N ALA A 143 -8.66 16.64 1.94
CA ALA A 143 -8.19 18.01 1.87
C ALA A 143 -8.12 18.50 0.40
N PRO A 144 -8.47 19.77 0.13
CA PRO A 144 -8.42 20.32 -1.21
C PRO A 144 -6.98 20.41 -1.73
N GLY A 145 -6.82 20.29 -3.06
CA GLY A 145 -5.53 20.37 -3.73
C GLY A 145 -4.75 19.05 -3.71
N THR A 146 -3.52 19.11 -4.21
CA THR A 146 -2.63 17.95 -4.29
C THR A 146 -2.08 17.57 -2.92
N GLN A 147 -2.20 16.29 -2.56
CA GLN A 147 -1.74 15.73 -1.30
C GLN A 147 -0.61 14.72 -1.55
N SER A 148 0.49 14.81 -0.80
CA SER A 148 1.63 13.88 -0.86
C SER A 148 1.82 13.12 0.46
N VAL A 149 0.72 12.90 1.17
CA VAL A 149 0.65 12.39 2.55
C VAL A 149 0.26 10.93 2.60
#